data_AF-A0A816E8U7-F1
#
_entry.id   AF-A0A816E8U7-F1
#
_cell.length_a   1.000
_cell.length_b   1.000
_cell.length_c   1.000
_cell.angle_alpha   90.00
_cell.angle_beta   90.00
_cell.angle_gamma   90.00
#
_symmetry.space_group_name_H-M   'P 1'
#
loop_
_entity.id
_entity.type
_entity.pdbx_description
1 polymer ?
#
loop_
_entity_poly.entity_id
_entity_poly.type
_entity_poly.pdbx_seq_one_letter_code
_entity_poly.pdbx_strand_id
1 'polypeptide(L)'
;TPSLHLVTIVILTLRQALESYSSLIEYNKNYEIDQSSEDLSENEDEYVEEEEGMHFFRLRIHHLLHSMFKLEPIHLAATLLHPRYRLLKKCSLYEVRECHLYIRQRMAQIKSMKTNKSTSDISEKHSSTVNNETLNEPVEKKPKRFGEDFETGNVSDEFDNEYDDELHKYLEQRIDTESIDDNPLSFWYQNRLTYPILSQLARSIYSIPASTANVERTFSGSGMMINSRRTRLNPEQINNAMFLRSVKQNE
;
A
#
# COMPACT_ATOMS: atom_id res chain seq x y z
N THR A 1 -4.81 13.07 -10.98
CA THR A 1 -3.51 13.26 -10.28
C THR A 1 -2.67 12.01 -10.44
N PRO A 2 -1.33 12.10 -10.37
CA PRO A 2 -0.51 10.90 -10.27
C PRO A 2 -0.94 10.09 -9.04
N SER A 3 -1.09 8.77 -9.20
CA SER A 3 -1.37 7.86 -8.09
C SER A 3 -0.05 7.42 -7.45
N LEU A 4 -0.09 7.10 -6.15
CA LEU A 4 1.09 6.77 -5.34
C LEU A 4 1.96 5.68 -5.97
N HIS A 5 1.32 4.67 -6.57
CA HIS A 5 2.02 3.56 -7.22
C HIS A 5 2.82 4.00 -8.45
N LEU A 6 2.29 4.87 -9.31
CA LEU A 6 3.00 5.34 -10.51
C LEU A 6 4.28 6.09 -10.14
N VAL A 7 4.21 6.98 -9.14
CA VAL A 7 5.38 7.70 -8.63
C VAL A 7 6.40 6.72 -8.07
N THR A 8 5.96 5.74 -7.29
CA THR A 8 6.83 4.70 -6.73
C THR A 8 7.50 3.84 -7.82
N ILE A 9 6.75 3.41 -8.84
CA ILE A 9 7.28 2.65 -9.98
C ILE A 9 8.37 3.45 -10.69
N VAL A 10 8.13 4.73 -10.98
CA VAL A 10 9.14 5.60 -11.62
C VAL A 10 10.40 5.70 -10.75
N ILE A 11 10.27 5.98 -9.45
CA ILE A 11 11.42 6.05 -8.53
C ILE A 11 12.21 4.73 -8.49
N LEU A 12 11.52 3.59 -8.35
CA LEU A 12 12.16 2.26 -8.37
C LEU A 12 12.84 1.94 -9.72
N THR A 13 12.24 2.36 -10.84
CA THR A 13 12.84 2.16 -12.16
C THR A 13 14.09 3.02 -12.38
N LEU A 14 14.10 4.26 -11.89
CA LEU A 14 15.24 5.17 -11.95
C LEU A 14 16.38 4.70 -11.04
N ARG A 15 16.06 4.29 -9.81
CA ARG A 15 17.03 3.71 -8.87
C ARG A 15 17.73 2.50 -9.50
N GLN A 16 16.98 1.54 -10.02
CA GLN A 16 17.56 0.36 -10.69
C GLN A 16 18.45 0.73 -11.87
N ALA A 17 18.04 1.69 -12.70
CA ALA A 17 18.83 2.10 -13.86
C ALA A 17 20.18 2.73 -13.46
N LEU A 18 20.21 3.46 -12.34
CA LEU A 18 21.43 4.05 -11.79
C LEU A 18 22.32 2.99 -11.10
N GLU A 19 21.73 2.07 -10.33
CA GLU A 19 22.45 0.93 -9.72
C GLU A 19 23.13 0.07 -10.81
N SER A 20 22.40 -0.32 -11.86
CA SER A 20 22.96 -1.12 -12.97
C SER A 20 24.07 -0.41 -13.73
N TYR A 21 24.04 0.93 -13.83
CA TYR A 21 25.11 1.70 -14.47
C TYR A 21 26.33 1.88 -13.56
N SER A 22 26.14 2.00 -12.23
CA SER A 22 27.24 2.02 -11.27
C SER A 22 28.08 0.75 -11.33
N SER A 23 27.42 -0.42 -11.39
CA SER A 23 28.10 -1.71 -11.55
C SER A 23 28.82 -1.87 -12.90
N LEU A 24 28.31 -1.23 -13.97
CA LEU A 24 28.96 -1.23 -15.28
C LEU A 24 30.28 -0.45 -15.25
N ILE A 25 30.31 0.73 -14.62
CA ILE A 25 31.54 1.51 -14.48
C ILE A 25 32.56 0.79 -13.60
N GLU A 26 32.14 0.23 -12.45
CA GLU A 26 33.04 -0.55 -11.61
C GLU A 26 33.64 -1.74 -12.36
N TYR A 27 32.87 -2.38 -13.24
CA TYR A 27 33.38 -3.42 -14.12
C TYR A 27 34.37 -2.89 -15.17
N ASN A 28 34.03 -1.85 -15.92
CA ASN A 28 34.90 -1.26 -16.95
C ASN A 28 36.22 -0.75 -16.35
N LYS A 29 36.16 -0.03 -15.23
CA LYS A 29 37.35 0.51 -14.55
C LYS A 29 38.28 -0.59 -14.04
N ASN A 30 37.74 -1.73 -13.60
CA ASN A 30 38.54 -2.90 -13.25
C ASN A 30 39.12 -3.60 -14.51
N TYR A 31 38.41 -3.59 -15.63
CA TYR A 31 38.86 -4.17 -16.91
C TYR A 31 39.97 -3.36 -17.59
N GLU A 32 39.90 -2.03 -17.53
CA GLU A 32 40.95 -1.12 -18.02
C GLU A 32 42.25 -1.26 -17.22
N ILE A 33 42.16 -1.47 -15.91
CA ILE A 33 43.31 -1.79 -15.05
C ILE A 33 43.99 -3.12 -15.45
N ASP A 34 43.23 -4.09 -15.95
CA ASP A 34 43.76 -5.36 -16.49
C ASP A 34 44.30 -5.22 -17.93
N GLN A 35 44.02 -4.12 -18.64
CA GLN A 35 44.44 -3.87 -20.03
C GLN A 35 45.50 -2.79 -20.22
N SER A 36 45.94 -2.09 -19.17
CA SER A 36 46.90 -0.98 -19.23
C SER A 36 48.36 -1.42 -19.49
N SER A 37 48.59 -2.19 -20.56
CA SER A 37 49.91 -2.63 -21.03
C SER A 37 50.13 -2.54 -22.55
N GLU A 38 49.18 -2.00 -23.33
CA GLU A 38 49.40 -1.65 -24.75
C GLU A 38 48.86 -0.24 -25.05
N ASP A 39 49.70 0.60 -25.68
CA ASP A 39 49.53 2.06 -25.76
C ASP A 39 48.48 2.55 -26.77
N LEU A 40 47.53 3.34 -26.26
CA LEU A 40 46.61 4.31 -26.91
C LEU A 40 46.23 5.37 -25.82
N SER A 41 45.62 6.53 -26.11
CA SER A 41 45.67 7.41 -27.30
C SER A 41 45.21 8.85 -26.99
N GLU A 42 45.69 9.88 -27.71
CA GLU A 42 45.34 11.31 -27.51
C GLU A 42 43.84 11.67 -27.76
N ASN A 43 42.96 10.70 -28.06
CA ASN A 43 41.51 10.91 -28.16
C ASN A 43 40.74 10.35 -26.95
N GLU A 44 41.42 9.66 -26.02
CA GLU A 44 40.77 9.12 -24.82
C GLU A 44 40.43 10.24 -23.82
N ASP A 45 41.31 11.24 -23.67
CA ASP A 45 41.14 12.31 -22.66
C ASP A 45 39.78 13.05 -22.78
N GLU A 46 39.33 13.41 -23.98
CA GLU A 46 38.03 14.10 -24.19
C GLU A 46 36.82 13.18 -23.92
N TYR A 47 36.92 11.89 -24.26
CA TYR A 47 35.88 10.90 -23.95
C TYR A 47 35.82 10.55 -22.45
N VAL A 48 36.98 10.48 -21.79
CA VAL A 48 37.11 10.20 -20.35
C VAL A 48 36.57 11.37 -19.54
N GLU A 49 36.84 12.63 -19.92
CA GLU A 49 36.26 13.80 -19.23
C GLU A 49 34.72 13.84 -19.34
N GLU A 50 34.13 13.50 -20.49
CA GLU A 50 32.66 13.42 -20.64
C GLU A 50 32.04 12.27 -19.82
N GLU A 51 32.66 11.07 -19.81
CA GLU A 51 32.21 9.94 -18.99
C GLU A 51 32.34 10.23 -17.48
N GLU A 52 33.43 10.83 -17.02
CA GLU A 52 33.59 11.23 -15.62
C GLU A 52 32.54 12.28 -15.22
N GLY A 53 32.32 13.32 -16.04
CA GLY A 53 31.29 14.33 -15.80
C GLY A 53 29.89 13.73 -15.67
N MET A 54 29.55 12.78 -16.54
CA MET A 54 28.28 12.06 -16.48
C MET A 54 28.21 11.06 -15.30
N HIS A 55 29.34 10.47 -14.88
CA HIS A 55 29.41 9.64 -13.67
C HIS A 55 29.10 10.47 -12.41
N PHE A 56 29.73 11.63 -12.22
CA PHE A 56 29.43 12.54 -11.11
C PHE A 56 27.96 12.98 -11.09
N PHE A 57 27.40 13.32 -12.25
CA PHE A 57 25.99 13.69 -12.37
C PHE A 57 25.05 12.55 -11.96
N ARG A 58 25.31 11.32 -12.41
CA ARG A 58 24.52 10.12 -12.07
C ARG A 58 24.65 9.75 -10.59
N LEU A 59 25.85 9.78 -10.01
CA LEU A 59 26.09 9.64 -8.57
C LEU A 59 25.29 10.67 -7.76
N ARG A 60 25.27 11.92 -8.21
CA ARG A 60 24.52 12.99 -7.55
C ARG A 60 23.02 12.75 -7.62
N ILE A 61 22.48 12.33 -8.77
CA ILE A 61 21.07 11.93 -8.90
C ILE A 61 20.74 10.75 -8.00
N HIS A 62 21.57 9.71 -7.96
CA HIS A 62 21.37 8.54 -7.11
C HIS A 62 21.28 8.94 -5.62
N HIS A 63 22.22 9.76 -5.15
CA HIS A 63 22.21 10.30 -3.79
C HIS A 63 20.99 11.19 -3.51
N LEU A 64 20.57 12.04 -4.46
CA LEU A 64 19.38 12.87 -4.33
C LEU A 64 18.09 12.03 -4.30
N LEU A 65 17.98 10.98 -5.12
CA LEU A 65 16.85 10.07 -5.09
C LEU A 65 16.73 9.38 -3.72
N HIS A 66 17.84 8.83 -3.20
CA HIS A 66 17.86 8.17 -1.88
C HIS A 66 17.60 9.13 -0.70
N SER A 67 18.08 10.37 -0.77
CA SER A 67 17.93 11.34 0.33
C SER A 67 16.58 12.07 0.31
N MET A 68 16.03 12.36 -0.88
CA MET A 68 14.76 13.08 -1.03
C MET A 68 13.54 12.15 -1.06
N PHE A 69 13.66 10.92 -1.58
CA PHE A 69 12.56 9.96 -1.68
C PHE A 69 12.75 8.76 -0.76
N LYS A 70 12.37 8.92 0.51
CA LYS A 70 12.32 7.81 1.47
C LYS A 70 11.11 6.93 1.20
N LEU A 71 11.35 5.76 0.60
CA LEU A 71 10.34 4.76 0.28
C LEU A 71 9.87 4.02 1.54
N GLU A 72 8.79 4.51 2.16
CA GLU A 72 8.09 3.79 3.23
C GLU A 72 7.37 2.52 2.69
N PRO A 73 7.09 1.50 3.53
CA PRO A 73 6.43 0.25 3.10
C PRO A 73 5.10 0.43 2.37
N ILE A 74 4.37 1.51 2.62
CA ILE A 74 3.10 1.82 1.93
C ILE A 74 3.29 2.10 0.44
N HIS A 75 4.43 2.67 0.04
CA HIS A 75 4.79 2.90 -1.37
C HIS A 75 5.00 1.57 -2.08
N LEU A 76 5.78 0.68 -1.46
CA LEU A 76 6.05 -0.67 -1.96
C LEU A 76 4.76 -1.51 -2.02
N ALA A 77 3.88 -1.37 -1.02
CA ALA A 77 2.58 -2.04 -1.03
C ALA A 77 1.69 -1.56 -2.20
N ALA A 78 1.72 -0.26 -2.52
CA ALA A 78 0.97 0.28 -3.66
C ALA A 78 1.43 -0.29 -5.02
N THR A 79 2.72 -0.61 -5.16
CA THR A 79 3.28 -1.21 -6.38
C THR A 79 3.11 -2.74 -6.43
N LEU A 80 3.27 -3.43 -5.29
CA LEU A 80 3.05 -4.87 -5.20
C LEU A 80 1.58 -5.25 -5.45
N LEU A 81 0.64 -4.45 -4.94
CA LEU A 81 -0.80 -4.63 -5.20
C LEU A 81 -1.19 -4.21 -6.63
N HIS A 82 -0.26 -3.69 -7.44
CA HIS A 82 -0.54 -3.36 -8.83
C HIS A 82 -0.42 -4.62 -9.69
N PRO A 83 -1.46 -5.05 -10.41
CA PRO A 83 -1.44 -6.33 -11.12
C PRO A 83 -0.29 -6.46 -12.13
N ARG A 84 0.09 -5.35 -12.79
CA ARG A 84 1.21 -5.29 -13.74
C ARG A 84 2.62 -5.18 -13.10
N TYR A 85 2.74 -4.76 -11.84
CA TYR A 85 4.03 -4.47 -11.18
C TYR A 85 4.26 -5.25 -9.87
N ARG A 86 3.48 -6.32 -9.66
CA ARG A 86 3.48 -7.18 -8.47
C ARG A 86 4.86 -7.70 -8.07
N LEU A 87 5.69 -8.03 -9.05
CA LEU A 87 7.04 -8.55 -8.83
C LEU A 87 7.99 -7.37 -8.59
N LEU A 88 8.30 -7.10 -7.32
CA LEU A 88 9.30 -6.14 -6.86
C LEU A 88 10.75 -6.57 -7.22
N LYS A 89 11.00 -6.90 -8.49
CA LYS A 89 12.30 -7.38 -9.03
C LYS A 89 13.45 -6.37 -8.89
N LYS A 90 13.13 -5.15 -8.46
CA LYS A 90 14.03 -3.98 -8.34
C LYS A 90 14.17 -3.50 -6.89
N CYS A 91 13.79 -4.34 -5.92
CA CYS A 91 13.86 -4.05 -4.50
C CYS A 91 14.73 -5.10 -3.79
N SER A 92 15.36 -4.70 -2.70
CA SER A 92 16.07 -5.61 -1.79
C SER A 92 15.10 -6.60 -1.15
N LEU A 93 15.60 -7.81 -0.83
CA LEU A 93 14.85 -8.82 -0.07
C LEU A 93 14.31 -8.26 1.26
N TYR A 94 15.03 -7.33 1.89
CA TYR A 94 14.56 -6.63 3.09
C TYR A 94 13.33 -5.76 2.79
N GLU A 95 13.38 -4.92 1.76
CA GLU A 95 12.27 -4.03 1.35
C GLU A 95 11.01 -4.84 0.98
N VAL A 96 11.18 -5.97 0.31
CA VAL A 96 10.09 -6.91 -0.01
C VAL A 96 9.50 -7.53 1.27
N ARG A 97 10.35 -7.96 2.21
CA ARG A 97 9.89 -8.57 3.47
C ARG A 97 9.11 -7.57 4.34
N GLU A 98 9.62 -6.35 4.51
CA GLU A 98 8.94 -5.30 5.27
C GLU A 98 7.61 -4.88 4.60
N CYS A 99 7.55 -4.88 3.26
CA CYS A 99 6.30 -4.69 2.51
C CYS A 99 5.28 -5.80 2.79
N HIS A 100 5.68 -7.07 2.79
CA HIS A 100 4.79 -8.19 3.10
C HIS A 100 4.28 -8.13 4.56
N LEU A 101 5.16 -7.84 5.52
CA LEU A 101 4.81 -7.66 6.94
C LEU A 101 3.81 -6.51 7.11
N TYR A 102 4.06 -5.36 6.47
CA TYR A 102 3.14 -4.22 6.48
C TYR A 102 1.76 -4.60 5.94
N ILE A 103 1.69 -5.29 4.79
CA ILE A 103 0.42 -5.72 4.20
C ILE A 103 -0.32 -6.66 5.17
N ARG A 104 0.32 -7.70 5.69
CA ARG A 104 -0.29 -8.67 6.61
C ARG A 104 -0.82 -8.01 7.89
N GLN A 105 -0.04 -7.12 8.50
CA GLN A 105 -0.47 -6.34 9.66
C GLN A 105 -1.74 -5.54 9.37
N ARG A 106 -1.83 -4.91 8.18
CA ARG A 106 -2.99 -4.12 7.76
C ARG A 106 -4.19 -5.02 7.43
N MET A 107 -3.98 -6.22 6.90
CA MET A 107 -5.03 -7.23 6.69
C MET A 107 -5.61 -7.73 8.02
N ALA A 108 -4.75 -7.99 9.02
CA ALA A 108 -5.18 -8.35 10.38
C ALA A 108 -6.03 -7.24 11.04
N GLN A 109 -5.62 -5.97 10.91
CA GLN A 109 -6.41 -4.80 11.36
C GLN A 109 -7.79 -4.75 10.69
N ILE A 110 -7.88 -4.98 9.38
CA ILE A 110 -9.16 -5.01 8.64
C ILE A 110 -10.03 -6.19 9.11
N LYS A 111 -9.43 -7.34 9.41
CA LYS A 111 -10.13 -8.54 9.90
C LYS A 111 -10.77 -8.30 11.27
N SER A 112 -10.01 -7.73 12.23
CA SER A 112 -10.53 -7.44 13.58
C SER A 112 -11.57 -6.31 13.61
N MET A 113 -11.46 -5.32 12.71
CA MET A 113 -12.51 -4.31 12.54
C MET A 113 -13.82 -4.89 12.00
N LYS A 114 -13.78 -5.95 11.17
CA LYS A 114 -14.97 -6.65 10.69
C LYS A 114 -15.62 -7.50 11.78
N THR A 115 -14.84 -8.26 12.55
CA THR A 115 -15.39 -9.12 13.63
C THR A 115 -16.13 -8.29 14.69
N ASN A 116 -15.56 -7.16 15.10
CA ASN A 116 -16.15 -6.28 16.11
C ASN A 116 -17.43 -5.57 15.64
N LYS A 117 -17.64 -5.47 14.32
CA LYS A 117 -18.87 -4.89 13.74
C LYS A 117 -20.00 -5.91 13.64
N SER A 118 -19.69 -7.19 13.40
CA SER A 118 -20.70 -8.25 13.40
C SER A 118 -21.21 -8.61 14.80
N THR A 119 -20.44 -8.35 15.86
CA THR A 119 -20.86 -8.62 17.25
C THR A 119 -21.75 -7.51 17.83
N SER A 120 -21.61 -6.25 17.39
CA SER A 120 -22.46 -5.14 17.85
C SER A 120 -23.91 -5.20 17.34
N ASP A 121 -24.14 -5.81 16.17
CA ASP A 121 -25.47 -5.84 15.55
C ASP A 121 -26.42 -6.90 16.14
N ILE A 122 -25.93 -7.76 17.04
CA ILE A 122 -26.70 -8.86 17.66
C ILE A 122 -27.31 -8.46 19.02
N SER A 123 -26.78 -7.43 19.71
CA SER A 123 -27.21 -7.09 21.08
C SER A 123 -28.44 -6.19 21.21
N GLU A 124 -29.02 -5.68 20.12
CA GLU A 124 -30.19 -4.79 20.15
C GLU A 124 -31.47 -5.43 19.58
N LYS A 125 -31.91 -6.56 20.15
CA LYS A 125 -33.33 -6.97 20.13
C LYS A 125 -33.66 -7.97 21.25
N HIS A 126 -34.74 -7.67 21.96
CA HIS A 126 -35.33 -8.41 23.10
C HIS A 126 -34.55 -8.36 24.43
N SER A 127 -34.99 -7.45 25.31
CA SER A 127 -35.24 -7.73 26.74
C SER A 127 -36.05 -6.59 27.37
N SER A 128 -37.38 -6.65 27.21
CA SER A 128 -38.31 -5.81 27.97
C SER A 128 -38.68 -6.49 29.29
N THR A 129 -38.39 -5.81 30.39
CA THR A 129 -38.61 -6.22 31.78
C THR A 129 -40.05 -6.63 32.11
N VAL A 130 -40.23 -7.80 32.73
CA VAL A 130 -41.29 -8.05 33.74
C VAL A 130 -40.73 -9.01 34.81
N ASN A 131 -40.79 -8.60 36.08
CA ASN A 131 -40.44 -9.45 37.24
C ASN A 131 -41.65 -10.28 37.69
N ASN A 132 -41.42 -11.40 38.39
CA ASN A 132 -42.09 -11.77 39.64
C ASN A 132 -41.44 -13.01 40.29
N GLU A 133 -41.57 -13.12 41.62
CA GLU A 133 -40.83 -14.05 42.47
C GLU A 133 -41.59 -15.36 42.82
N THR A 134 -40.90 -16.26 43.54
CA THR A 134 -41.40 -17.18 44.60
C THR A 134 -41.53 -18.69 44.29
N LEU A 135 -40.56 -19.44 44.83
CA LEU A 135 -40.58 -20.78 45.48
C LEU A 135 -41.59 -21.87 45.05
N ASN A 136 -41.09 -23.07 44.68
CA ASN A 136 -41.27 -24.34 45.44
C ASN A 136 -40.50 -25.54 44.82
N GLU A 137 -40.52 -26.69 45.53
CA GLU A 137 -39.47 -27.73 45.55
C GLU A 137 -39.79 -29.01 44.68
N PRO A 138 -39.15 -30.21 44.84
CA PRO A 138 -38.40 -30.93 43.78
C PRO A 138 -39.14 -32.18 43.17
N VAL A 139 -38.39 -33.13 42.55
CA VAL A 139 -38.74 -34.48 41.96
C VAL A 139 -38.67 -34.50 40.40
N GLU A 140 -38.07 -35.46 39.64
CA GLU A 140 -37.34 -36.72 39.91
C GLU A 140 -36.22 -37.04 38.85
N LYS A 141 -35.69 -38.29 38.79
CA LYS A 141 -34.37 -38.65 38.20
C LYS A 141 -34.39 -39.56 36.94
N LYS A 142 -33.34 -39.39 36.10
CA LYS A 142 -32.62 -40.37 35.21
C LYS A 142 -33.18 -40.69 33.80
N PRO A 143 -32.36 -41.24 32.87
CA PRO A 143 -30.92 -41.61 32.99
C PRO A 143 -29.96 -40.91 31.99
N LYS A 144 -28.65 -41.00 32.29
CA LYS A 144 -27.55 -40.62 31.39
C LYS A 144 -27.58 -41.47 30.11
N ARG A 145 -27.26 -40.85 28.95
CA ARG A 145 -26.62 -41.57 27.85
C ARG A 145 -25.12 -41.27 27.84
N PHE A 146 -24.37 -42.31 27.51
CA PHE A 146 -22.92 -42.38 27.47
C PHE A 146 -22.46 -41.97 26.07
N GLY A 147 -21.46 -41.10 25.99
CA GLY A 147 -20.92 -40.53 24.77
C GLY A 147 -19.88 -39.49 25.17
N GLU A 148 -18.61 -39.80 24.94
CA GLU A 148 -17.51 -38.86 25.11
C GLU A 148 -17.57 -37.80 24.00
N ASP A 149 -17.59 -36.54 24.39
CA ASP A 149 -17.07 -35.43 23.58
C ASP A 149 -16.27 -34.54 24.56
N PHE A 150 -15.04 -34.99 24.81
CA PHE A 150 -14.04 -34.29 25.60
C PHE A 150 -13.27 -33.36 24.67
N GLU A 151 -13.32 -32.06 24.96
CA GLU A 151 -12.57 -31.00 24.27
C GLU A 151 -12.94 -30.84 22.77
N THR A 152 -12.75 -29.69 22.12
CA THR A 152 -11.91 -28.54 22.48
C THR A 152 -12.67 -27.25 22.19
N GLY A 153 -12.51 -26.24 23.04
CA GLY A 153 -12.80 -24.88 22.59
C GLY A 153 -11.83 -24.56 21.46
N ASN A 154 -12.33 -24.20 20.27
CA ASN A 154 -11.50 -23.79 19.13
C ASN A 154 -10.90 -22.39 19.37
N VAL A 155 -9.98 -22.34 20.33
CA VAL A 155 -8.85 -21.41 20.40
C VAL A 155 -7.64 -22.18 19.87
N SER A 156 -7.74 -22.63 18.63
CA SER A 156 -6.76 -23.46 17.93
C SER A 156 -6.07 -22.63 16.86
N ASP A 157 -4.78 -22.35 17.12
CA ASP A 157 -3.79 -21.74 16.25
C ASP A 157 -4.11 -20.39 15.60
N GLU A 158 -4.01 -19.32 16.41
CA GLU A 158 -3.48 -18.03 15.95
C GLU A 158 -1.93 -18.06 15.85
N PHE A 159 -1.39 -19.08 15.16
CA PHE A 159 -0.03 -19.06 14.64
C PHE A 159 -0.10 -18.93 13.12
N ASP A 160 0.41 -17.81 12.61
CA ASP A 160 0.27 -17.40 11.21
C ASP A 160 0.75 -18.49 10.23
N ASN A 161 -0.19 -19.10 9.52
CA ASN A 161 0.11 -19.81 8.28
C ASN A 161 0.45 -18.78 7.19
N GLU A 162 1.70 -18.31 7.22
CA GLU A 162 2.29 -17.31 6.29
C GLU A 162 2.12 -17.68 4.80
N TYR A 163 1.85 -18.95 4.52
CA TYR A 163 1.70 -19.57 3.20
C TYR A 163 0.26 -19.75 2.70
N ASP A 164 -0.79 -19.46 3.51
CA ASP A 164 -2.20 -19.61 3.05
C ASP A 164 -3.00 -18.29 3.08
N ASP A 165 -2.34 -17.15 3.24
CA ASP A 165 -3.00 -15.85 3.23
C ASP A 165 -3.44 -15.40 1.82
N GLU A 166 -4.39 -14.45 1.77
CA GLU A 166 -4.88 -13.85 0.51
C GLU A 166 -3.74 -13.20 -0.30
N LEU A 167 -2.68 -12.73 0.36
CA LEU A 167 -1.52 -12.10 -0.27
C LEU A 167 -0.69 -13.13 -1.05
N HIS A 168 -0.38 -14.29 -0.44
CA HIS A 168 0.35 -15.39 -1.06
C HIS A 168 -0.40 -15.90 -2.30
N LYS A 169 -1.71 -16.15 -2.16
CA LYS A 169 -2.60 -16.52 -3.27
C LYS A 169 -2.61 -15.48 -4.41
N TYR A 170 -2.56 -14.19 -4.09
CA TYR A 170 -2.42 -13.12 -5.09
C TYR A 170 -1.01 -13.07 -5.71
N LEU A 171 0.06 -13.39 -4.96
CA LEU A 171 1.45 -13.43 -5.43
C LEU A 171 1.77 -14.65 -6.31
N GLU A 172 1.10 -15.78 -6.12
CA GLU A 172 1.24 -16.99 -6.94
C GLU A 172 0.40 -16.94 -8.22
N GLN A 173 -0.78 -16.31 -8.18
CA GLN A 173 -1.71 -16.26 -9.30
C GLN A 173 -1.01 -15.83 -10.60
N ARG A 174 -1.18 -16.60 -11.68
CA ARG A 174 -0.78 -16.14 -13.02
C ARG A 174 -1.80 -15.11 -13.49
N ILE A 175 -1.34 -13.88 -13.74
CA ILE A 175 -2.14 -12.81 -14.31
C ILE A 175 -1.47 -12.44 -15.63
N ASP A 176 -2.22 -12.46 -16.72
CA ASP A 176 -1.75 -11.97 -18.00
C ASP A 176 -1.69 -10.43 -17.95
N THR A 177 -0.48 -9.87 -18.05
CA THR A 177 -0.26 -8.43 -17.91
C THR A 177 -0.62 -7.61 -19.15
N GLU A 178 -0.94 -8.25 -20.27
CA GLU A 178 -1.31 -7.59 -21.52
C GLU A 178 -2.81 -7.29 -21.61
N SER A 179 -3.65 -8.11 -20.96
CA SER A 179 -5.13 -7.92 -20.91
C SER A 179 -5.62 -7.08 -19.71
N ILE A 180 -4.72 -6.54 -18.89
CA ILE A 180 -5.06 -5.73 -17.71
C ILE A 180 -5.28 -4.25 -18.09
N ASP A 181 -6.48 -3.75 -17.80
CA ASP A 181 -6.83 -2.33 -17.79
C ASP A 181 -5.83 -1.49 -16.95
N ASP A 182 -5.47 -0.31 -17.42
CA ASP A 182 -4.48 0.57 -16.77
C ASP A 182 -4.95 1.08 -15.39
N ASN A 183 -6.23 0.92 -15.05
CA ASN A 183 -6.76 1.22 -13.73
C ASN A 183 -6.70 -0.01 -12.78
N PRO A 184 -5.80 -0.06 -11.79
CA PRO A 184 -5.72 -1.18 -10.85
C PRO A 184 -6.99 -1.34 -9.99
N LEU A 185 -7.79 -0.29 -9.80
CA LEU A 185 -9.06 -0.39 -9.06
C LEU A 185 -10.09 -1.25 -9.80
N SER A 186 -10.06 -1.29 -11.15
CA SER A 186 -10.93 -2.15 -11.96
C SER A 186 -10.70 -3.62 -11.63
N PHE A 187 -9.43 -4.05 -11.59
CA PHE A 187 -9.01 -5.40 -11.20
C PHE A 187 -9.45 -5.75 -9.78
N TRP A 188 -9.15 -4.89 -8.80
CA TRP A 188 -9.53 -5.15 -7.41
C TRP A 188 -11.05 -5.14 -7.18
N TYR A 189 -11.83 -4.42 -8.00
CA TYR A 189 -13.29 -4.49 -7.98
C TYR A 189 -13.81 -5.82 -8.53
N GLN A 190 -13.25 -6.33 -9.63
CA GLN A 190 -13.61 -7.63 -10.19
C GLN A 190 -13.27 -8.77 -9.22
N ASN A 191 -12.06 -8.74 -8.64
CA ASN A 191 -11.52 -9.83 -7.81
C ASN A 191 -11.90 -9.71 -6.31
N ARG A 192 -12.79 -8.77 -5.95
CA ARG A 192 -13.22 -8.50 -4.56
C ARG A 192 -13.84 -9.68 -3.81
N LEU A 193 -14.39 -10.66 -4.54
CA LEU A 193 -14.99 -11.87 -3.96
C LEU A 193 -13.92 -12.92 -3.65
N THR A 194 -12.87 -12.97 -4.47
CA THR A 194 -11.71 -13.87 -4.29
C THR A 194 -10.77 -13.38 -3.20
N TYR A 195 -10.58 -12.05 -3.08
CA TYR A 195 -9.68 -11.43 -2.11
C TYR A 195 -10.40 -10.33 -1.29
N PRO A 196 -11.33 -10.69 -0.38
CA PRO A 196 -12.21 -9.74 0.32
C PRO A 196 -11.53 -8.84 1.36
N ILE A 197 -10.30 -9.17 1.78
CA ILE A 197 -9.49 -8.31 2.66
C ILE A 197 -8.48 -7.52 1.82
N LEU A 198 -7.81 -8.17 0.86
CA LEU A 198 -6.77 -7.57 0.04
C LEU A 198 -7.33 -6.49 -0.90
N SER A 199 -8.51 -6.70 -1.50
CA SER A 199 -9.16 -5.70 -2.35
C SER A 199 -9.56 -4.44 -1.57
N GLN A 200 -9.94 -4.60 -0.30
CA GLN A 200 -10.26 -3.48 0.59
C GLN A 200 -8.99 -2.70 0.97
N LEU A 201 -7.89 -3.40 1.26
CA LEU A 201 -6.59 -2.80 1.52
C LEU A 201 -6.07 -2.05 0.29
N ALA A 202 -6.08 -2.68 -0.89
CA ALA A 202 -5.67 -2.09 -2.15
C ALA A 202 -6.46 -0.81 -2.46
N ARG A 203 -7.80 -0.83 -2.31
CA ARG A 203 -8.64 0.37 -2.44
C ARG A 203 -8.26 1.47 -1.45
N SER A 204 -7.91 1.13 -0.20
CA SER A 204 -7.47 2.11 0.79
C SER A 204 -6.14 2.77 0.42
N ILE A 205 -5.19 2.00 -0.13
CA ILE A 205 -3.87 2.48 -0.55
C ILE A 205 -3.97 3.33 -1.82
N TYR A 206 -4.74 2.89 -2.82
CA TYR A 206 -4.94 3.67 -4.06
C TYR A 206 -5.78 4.94 -3.88
N SER A 207 -6.53 5.05 -2.78
CA SER A 207 -7.20 6.31 -2.38
C SER A 207 -6.22 7.39 -1.90
N ILE A 208 -4.94 7.05 -1.65
CA ILE A 208 -3.94 8.01 -1.18
C ILE A 208 -3.42 8.84 -2.37
N PRO A 209 -3.57 10.18 -2.36
CA PRO A 209 -3.03 11.03 -3.41
C PRO A 209 -1.51 11.09 -3.30
N ALA A 210 -0.80 11.03 -4.43
CA ALA A 210 0.67 11.13 -4.44
C ALA A 210 1.19 12.56 -4.18
N SER A 211 0.31 13.57 -4.09
CA SER A 211 0.70 14.96 -3.82
C SER A 211 -0.39 15.77 -3.14
N THR A 212 0.04 16.78 -2.39
CA THR A 212 -0.80 17.81 -1.77
C THR A 212 -1.36 18.82 -2.77
N ALA A 213 -0.96 18.79 -4.05
CA ALA A 213 -1.37 19.76 -5.07
C ALA A 213 -2.89 19.90 -5.25
N ASN A 214 -3.68 18.85 -4.99
CA ASN A 214 -5.15 18.94 -4.96
C ASN A 214 -5.65 19.79 -3.78
N VAL A 215 -5.05 19.58 -2.60
CA VAL A 215 -5.35 20.30 -1.36
C VAL A 215 -4.88 21.75 -1.45
N GLU A 216 -3.72 22.00 -2.04
CA GLU A 216 -3.25 23.36 -2.36
C GLU A 216 -4.18 24.07 -3.37
N ARG A 217 -4.69 23.36 -4.38
CA ARG A 217 -5.65 23.92 -5.35
C ARG A 217 -7.01 24.25 -4.73
N THR A 218 -7.51 23.42 -3.80
CA THR A 218 -8.75 23.74 -3.07
C THR A 218 -8.52 24.95 -2.18
N PHE A 219 -7.48 24.94 -1.33
CA PHE A 219 -7.13 26.06 -0.44
C PHE A 219 -6.79 27.36 -1.18
N SER A 220 -6.10 27.32 -2.32
CA SER A 220 -5.81 28.50 -3.15
C SER A 220 -7.09 29.16 -3.66
N GLY A 221 -8.05 28.36 -4.16
CA GLY A 221 -9.37 28.87 -4.53
C GLY A 221 -10.18 29.39 -3.34
N SER A 222 -9.97 28.82 -2.15
CA SER A 222 -10.56 29.34 -0.90
C SER A 222 -9.93 30.65 -0.46
N GLY A 223 -8.62 30.83 -0.63
CA GLY A 223 -7.94 32.11 -0.43
C GLY A 223 -8.47 33.20 -1.39
N MET A 224 -8.80 32.83 -2.63
CA MET A 224 -9.46 33.77 -3.56
C MET A 224 -10.90 34.13 -3.13
N MET A 225 -11.60 33.24 -2.43
CA MET A 225 -12.92 33.52 -1.83
C MET A 225 -12.80 34.43 -0.59
N ILE A 226 -11.76 34.25 0.22
CA ILE A 226 -11.42 35.05 1.41
C ILE A 226 -10.56 36.25 0.99
N ASN A 227 -11.16 37.18 0.25
CA ASN A 227 -10.50 38.42 -0.16
C ASN A 227 -10.64 39.51 0.95
N SER A 228 -9.67 40.41 1.09
CA SER A 228 -9.72 41.54 2.03
C SER A 228 -10.94 42.47 1.87
N ARG A 229 -11.64 42.41 0.72
CA ARG A 229 -12.92 43.11 0.49
C ARG A 229 -14.18 42.31 0.87
N ARG A 230 -14.04 41.06 1.34
CA ARG A 230 -15.14 40.13 1.71
C ARG A 230 -15.05 39.64 3.17
N THR A 231 -14.70 40.54 4.09
CA THR A 231 -14.49 40.25 5.53
C THR A 231 -15.74 39.86 6.32
N ARG A 232 -16.93 39.87 5.72
CA ARG A 232 -18.21 39.54 6.38
C ARG A 232 -18.70 38.10 6.15
N LEU A 233 -17.90 37.24 5.51
CA LEU A 233 -18.23 35.82 5.32
C LEU A 233 -18.04 35.04 6.62
N ASN A 234 -19.08 34.34 7.07
CA ASN A 234 -18.99 33.41 8.20
C ASN A 234 -18.17 32.16 7.77
N PRO A 235 -17.22 31.65 8.58
CA PRO A 235 -16.53 30.37 8.33
C PRO A 235 -17.42 29.21 7.86
N GLU A 236 -18.65 29.11 8.37
CA GLU A 236 -19.62 28.09 7.93
C GLU A 236 -20.03 28.26 6.45
N GLN A 237 -20.27 29.49 6.00
CA GLN A 237 -20.60 29.80 4.61
C GLN A 237 -19.42 29.50 3.67
N ILE A 238 -18.20 29.76 4.14
CA ILE A 238 -16.96 29.41 3.45
C ILE A 238 -16.85 27.89 3.28
N ASN A 239 -17.11 27.11 4.34
CA ASN A 239 -17.08 25.65 4.30
C ASN A 239 -18.13 25.09 3.33
N ASN A 240 -19.38 25.57 3.41
CA ASN A 240 -20.46 25.15 2.51
C ASN A 240 -20.15 25.48 1.04
N ALA A 241 -19.55 26.63 0.76
CA ALA A 241 -19.10 26.99 -0.59
C ALA A 241 -17.93 26.13 -1.09
N MET A 242 -16.97 25.76 -0.22
CA MET A 242 -15.92 24.79 -0.56
C MET A 242 -16.50 23.42 -0.87
N PHE A 243 -17.44 22.93 -0.05
CA PHE A 243 -18.09 21.64 -0.23
C PHE A 243 -18.83 21.58 -1.57
N LEU A 244 -19.72 22.54 -1.86
CA LEU A 244 -20.45 22.61 -3.13
C LEU A 244 -19.51 22.66 -4.34
N ARG A 245 -18.40 23.41 -4.24
CA ARG A 245 -17.36 23.46 -5.28
C ARG A 245 -16.68 22.10 -5.48
N SER A 246 -16.41 21.36 -4.40
CA SER A 246 -15.78 20.03 -4.47
C SER A 246 -16.69 18.98 -5.09
N VAL A 247 -18.00 19.02 -4.81
CA VAL A 247 -18.99 18.10 -5.41
C VAL A 247 -19.04 18.32 -6.92
N LYS A 248 -19.17 19.59 -7.37
CA LYS A 248 -19.19 19.96 -8.79
C LYS A 248 -17.88 19.68 -9.55
N GLN A 249 -16.78 19.35 -8.85
CA GLN A 249 -15.51 18.94 -9.47
C GLN A 249 -15.34 17.43 -9.58
N ASN A 250 -16.28 16.64 -9.02
CA ASN A 250 -16.26 15.18 -8.99
C ASN A 250 -17.41 14.55 -9.81
N GLU A 251 -18.29 15.37 -10.40
CA GLU A 251 -19.24 15.01 -11.47
C GLU A 251 -18.57 15.10 -12.85
#